data_AF-A0A3C2C195-F1
#
_entry.id   AF-A0A3C2C195-F1
#
_cell.length_a   1.000
_cell.length_b   1.000
_cell.length_c   1.000
_cell.angle_alpha   90.00
_cell.angle_beta   90.00
_cell.angle_gamma   90.00
#
_symmetry.space_group_name_H-M   'P 1'
#
loop_
_entity.id
_entity.type
_entity.pdbx_description
1 polymer ?
#
loop_
_entity_poly.entity_id
_entity_poly.type
_entity_poly.pdbx_seq_one_letter_code
_entity_poly.pdbx_strand_id
1 'polypeptide(L)'
;MKTKLLVVAIASTFALGVTADFLPASHNWNNGSSAPAPVKKASKPVGIVKGVLEVAGISRNADNGNLVDPAFAKTSRPCPPFCIQPTEPFAPAAVETVTELDVIHAARDSANGDTSVLVVDARTPGWVKKGTIPH
;
A
#
# COMPACT_ATOMS: atom_id res chain seq x y z
N MET A 1 48.51 4.98 57.37
CA MET A 1 47.31 5.52 56.68
C MET A 1 47.43 5.18 55.20
N LYS A 2 46.60 4.28 54.68
CA LYS A 2 46.62 3.83 53.28
C LYS A 2 45.20 3.95 52.72
N THR A 3 44.93 5.07 52.06
CA THR A 3 43.68 5.34 51.35
C THR A 3 43.74 4.61 50.00
N LYS A 4 42.96 3.54 49.83
CA LYS A 4 42.72 2.95 48.51
C LYS A 4 41.46 3.59 47.93
N LEU A 5 41.63 4.49 46.97
CA LEU A 5 40.55 4.92 46.08
C LEU A 5 40.21 3.74 45.16
N LEU A 6 38.96 3.30 45.19
CA LEU A 6 38.43 2.30 44.28
C LEU A 6 37.60 3.05 43.24
N VAL A 7 38.20 3.32 42.08
CA VAL A 7 37.51 3.91 40.93
C VAL A 7 36.79 2.78 40.20
N VAL A 8 35.47 2.74 40.33
CA VAL A 8 34.61 1.87 39.51
C VAL A 8 34.32 2.63 38.22
N ALA A 9 35.04 2.28 37.15
CA ALA A 9 34.71 2.73 35.80
C ALA A 9 33.59 1.84 35.25
N ILE A 10 32.35 2.34 35.28
CA ILE A 10 31.23 1.71 34.56
C ILE A 10 31.36 2.14 33.10
N ALA A 11 32.02 1.32 32.30
CA ALA A 11 31.98 1.44 30.86
C ALA A 11 30.60 0.98 30.37
N SER A 12 29.63 1.90 30.29
CA SER A 12 28.37 1.65 29.60
C SER A 12 28.61 1.81 28.10
N THR A 13 28.99 0.72 27.44
CA THR A 13 29.01 0.68 25.97
C THR A 13 27.57 0.59 25.47
N PHE A 14 26.95 1.74 25.23
CA PHE A 14 25.78 1.80 24.36
C PHE A 14 26.24 1.52 22.93
N ALA A 15 26.09 0.27 22.49
CA ALA A 15 26.14 -0.07 21.08
C ALA A 15 24.89 0.54 20.43
N LEU A 16 25.03 1.70 19.81
CA LEU A 16 24.07 2.19 18.81
C LEU A 16 24.20 1.30 17.57
N GLY A 17 23.53 0.15 17.61
CA GLY A 17 23.27 -0.66 16.43
C GLY A 17 22.27 0.07 15.55
N VAL A 18 22.75 0.92 14.64
CA VAL A 18 21.95 1.35 13.49
C VAL A 18 22.00 0.22 12.48
N THR A 19 21.12 -0.77 12.64
CA THR A 19 20.72 -1.61 11.51
C THR A 19 19.70 -0.79 10.72
N ALA A 20 20.20 0.03 9.79
CA ALA A 20 19.38 0.40 8.66
C ALA A 20 19.22 -0.88 7.84
N ASP A 21 18.15 -1.63 8.11
CA ASP A 21 17.78 -2.77 7.30
C ASP A 21 17.50 -2.24 5.88
N PHE A 22 18.46 -2.45 4.98
CA PHE A 22 18.23 -2.24 3.55
C PHE A 22 17.21 -3.28 3.11
N LEU A 23 15.95 -2.88 3.08
CA LEU A 23 14.85 -3.72 2.65
C LEU A 23 15.00 -3.93 1.12
N PRO A 24 15.10 -5.20 0.65
CA PRO A 24 15.29 -5.50 -0.77
C PRO A 24 14.07 -5.09 -1.60
N ALA A 25 14.23 -5.01 -2.92
CA ALA A 25 13.14 -4.69 -3.85
C ALA A 25 11.94 -5.67 -3.79
N SER A 26 12.11 -6.82 -3.14
CA SER A 26 11.04 -7.78 -2.83
C SER A 26 10.26 -7.45 -1.55
N HIS A 27 10.54 -6.32 -0.91
CA HIS A 27 9.91 -5.96 0.35
C HIS A 27 8.44 -5.56 0.12
N ASN A 28 7.55 -6.48 0.50
CA ASN A 28 6.11 -6.29 0.43
C ASN A 28 5.64 -5.30 1.52
N TRP A 29 5.35 -4.06 1.11
CA TRP A 29 4.80 -3.01 1.97
C TRP A 29 3.46 -3.39 2.63
N ASN A 30 2.76 -4.40 2.13
CA ASN A 30 1.48 -4.85 2.66
C ASN A 30 1.59 -5.61 4.00
N ASN A 31 2.81 -5.87 4.49
CA ASN A 31 3.03 -6.59 5.75
C ASN A 31 4.05 -5.89 6.69
N GLY A 32 4.38 -4.63 6.44
CA GLY A 32 5.45 -3.91 7.18
C GLY A 32 5.14 -3.56 8.64
N SER A 33 3.92 -3.84 9.14
CA SER A 33 3.49 -3.40 10.49
C SER A 33 2.83 -4.50 11.33
N SER A 34 2.81 -5.75 10.86
CA SER A 34 2.05 -6.82 11.52
C SER A 34 2.99 -7.88 12.05
N ALA A 35 3.04 -8.03 13.37
CA ALA A 35 3.68 -9.18 14.04
C ALA A 35 3.22 -10.50 13.38
N PRO A 36 4.08 -11.54 13.33
CA PRO A 36 3.74 -12.78 12.63
C PRO A 36 2.50 -13.41 13.26
N ALA A 37 1.38 -13.36 12.54
CA ALA A 37 0.16 -14.03 12.92
C ALA A 37 0.30 -15.54 12.73
N PRO A 38 -0.33 -16.38 13.57
CA PRO A 38 -0.29 -17.83 13.43
C PRO A 38 -0.92 -18.25 12.09
N VAL A 39 -0.25 -19.15 11.38
CA VAL A 39 -0.63 -19.66 10.05
C VAL A 39 -2.03 -20.28 10.12
N LYS A 40 -3.03 -19.58 9.55
CA LYS A 40 -4.41 -20.07 9.42
C LYS A 40 -4.53 -20.99 8.19
N LYS A 41 -5.43 -21.99 8.28
CA LYS A 41 -5.80 -22.91 7.19
C LYS A 41 -5.99 -22.16 5.87
N ALA A 42 -5.47 -22.72 4.78
CA ALA A 42 -5.60 -22.18 3.42
C ALA A 42 -7.09 -22.00 3.06
N SER A 43 -7.52 -20.75 3.07
CA SER A 43 -8.82 -20.32 2.59
C SER A 43 -8.88 -20.38 1.07
N LYS A 44 -10.11 -20.34 0.52
CA LYS A 44 -10.31 -20.20 -0.94
C LYS A 44 -9.53 -18.96 -1.44
N PRO A 45 -8.82 -19.05 -2.58
CA PRO A 45 -8.04 -17.93 -3.10
C PRO A 45 -8.94 -16.73 -3.38
N VAL A 46 -8.52 -15.56 -2.90
CA VAL A 46 -9.25 -14.29 -3.06
C VAL A 46 -8.59 -13.49 -4.17
N GLY A 47 -9.18 -13.52 -5.36
CA GLY A 47 -8.72 -12.75 -6.53
C GLY A 47 -9.31 -11.33 -6.59
N ILE A 48 -8.71 -10.49 -7.43
CA ILE A 48 -9.22 -9.14 -7.78
C ILE A 48 -10.58 -9.29 -8.48
N VAL A 49 -10.61 -10.17 -9.48
CA VAL A 49 -11.82 -10.68 -10.13
C VAL A 49 -11.70 -12.20 -10.24
N LYS A 50 -12.76 -12.87 -10.71
CA LYS A 50 -12.77 -14.33 -10.88
C LYS A 50 -11.59 -14.76 -11.77
N GLY A 51 -10.67 -15.54 -11.21
CA GLY A 51 -9.51 -16.09 -11.93
C GLY A 51 -8.30 -15.15 -12.04
N VAL A 52 -8.38 -13.92 -11.55
CA VAL A 52 -7.27 -12.95 -11.61
C VAL A 52 -6.75 -12.68 -10.20
N LEU A 53 -5.52 -13.11 -9.94
CA LEU A 53 -4.87 -12.99 -8.63
C LEU A 53 -3.96 -11.75 -8.53
N GLU A 54 -3.35 -11.35 -9.65
CA GLU A 54 -2.43 -10.21 -9.73
C GLU A 54 -2.53 -9.53 -11.10
N VAL A 55 -2.40 -8.19 -11.11
CA VAL A 55 -2.41 -7.33 -12.30
C VAL A 55 -1.43 -6.17 -12.08
N ALA A 56 -0.39 -6.01 -12.89
CA ALA A 56 0.56 -4.88 -12.78
C ALA A 56 1.12 -4.66 -11.35
N GLY A 57 1.46 -5.74 -10.63
CA GLY A 57 1.90 -5.66 -9.22
C GLY A 57 0.77 -5.36 -8.21
N ILE A 58 -0.47 -5.17 -8.68
CA ILE A 58 -1.67 -5.12 -7.85
C ILE A 58 -2.08 -6.54 -7.54
N SER A 59 -2.09 -6.92 -6.27
CA SER A 59 -2.60 -8.21 -5.81
C SER A 59 -3.46 -8.02 -4.57
N ARG A 60 -4.39 -8.93 -4.33
CA ARG A 60 -5.10 -8.98 -3.04
C ARG A 60 -4.29 -9.79 -2.05
N ASN A 61 -4.32 -9.37 -0.77
CA ASN A 61 -3.87 -10.25 0.30
C ASN A 61 -4.83 -11.46 0.36
N ALA A 62 -4.27 -12.66 0.19
CA ALA A 62 -5.03 -13.92 0.18
C ALA A 62 -5.42 -14.40 1.58
N ASP A 63 -4.98 -13.73 2.65
CA ASP A 63 -5.48 -13.98 4.00
C ASP A 63 -6.92 -13.46 4.14
N ASN A 64 -7.84 -14.39 4.38
CA ASN A 64 -9.25 -14.07 4.64
C ASN A 64 -9.49 -13.23 5.91
N GLY A 65 -8.50 -13.18 6.80
CA GLY A 65 -8.50 -12.32 7.99
C GLY A 65 -7.87 -10.95 7.77
N ASN A 66 -7.35 -10.64 6.57
CA ASN A 66 -6.67 -9.38 6.32
C ASN A 66 -7.63 -8.19 6.42
N LEU A 67 -7.20 -7.18 7.18
CA LEU A 67 -7.93 -5.92 7.35
C LEU A 67 -7.21 -4.81 6.59
N VAL A 68 -7.97 -3.90 6.00
CA VAL A 68 -7.41 -2.66 5.43
C VAL A 68 -7.10 -1.67 6.55
N ASP A 69 -6.23 -0.69 6.26
CA ASP A 69 -5.94 0.39 7.21
C ASP A 69 -7.26 1.02 7.70
N PRO A 70 -7.44 1.22 9.03
CA PRO A 70 -8.66 1.77 9.60
C PRO A 70 -9.13 3.09 8.97
N ALA A 71 -8.22 3.89 8.40
CA ALA A 71 -8.55 5.11 7.66
C ALA A 71 -9.45 4.85 6.43
N PHE A 72 -9.32 3.68 5.81
CA PHE A 72 -10.10 3.24 4.64
C PHE A 72 -11.24 2.28 5.00
N ALA A 73 -11.38 1.86 6.26
CA ALA A 73 -12.39 0.88 6.68
C ALA A 73 -13.84 1.39 6.62
N LYS A 74 -14.05 2.72 6.64
CA LYS A 74 -15.40 3.32 6.56
C LYS A 74 -15.83 3.54 5.11
N THR A 75 -16.71 2.67 4.61
CA THR A 75 -17.32 2.78 3.26
C THR A 75 -18.57 3.65 3.24
N SER A 76 -19.28 3.77 4.37
CA SER A 76 -20.50 4.56 4.51
C SER A 76 -20.22 5.87 5.25
N ARG A 77 -19.46 6.77 4.64
CA ARG A 77 -19.44 8.16 5.11
C ARG A 77 -20.76 8.81 4.65
N PRO A 78 -21.45 9.61 5.49
CA PRO A 78 -22.57 10.41 5.01
C PRO A 78 -22.14 11.07 3.72
N CYS A 79 -22.94 10.86 2.67
CA CYS A 79 -22.53 11.17 1.30
C CYS A 79 -21.94 12.60 1.29
N PRO A 80 -20.61 12.75 1.12
CA PRO A 80 -20.01 14.08 1.06
C PRO A 80 -20.61 14.81 -0.15
N PRO A 81 -20.30 16.09 -0.39
CA PRO A 81 -20.72 16.77 -1.63
C PRO A 81 -20.22 16.09 -2.94
N PHE A 82 -19.51 14.96 -2.84
CA PHE A 82 -19.06 14.08 -3.90
C PHE A 82 -19.73 12.70 -3.80
N CYS A 83 -21.05 12.67 -3.87
CA CYS A 83 -21.76 11.41 -4.11
C CYS A 83 -21.35 10.81 -5.45
N ILE A 84 -21.59 9.50 -5.62
CA ILE A 84 -21.41 8.81 -6.92
C ILE A 84 -22.11 9.66 -7.98
N GLN A 85 -21.31 10.28 -8.83
CA GLN A 85 -21.80 11.13 -9.90
C GLN A 85 -22.24 10.24 -11.06
N PRO A 86 -23.15 10.73 -11.92
CA PRO A 86 -23.44 10.06 -13.18
C PRO A 86 -22.15 9.74 -13.93
N THR A 87 -22.14 8.65 -14.69
CA THR A 87 -20.99 8.28 -15.53
C THR A 87 -20.65 9.37 -16.54
N GLU A 88 -21.53 10.28 -16.88
CA GLU A 88 -21.20 11.42 -17.76
C GLU A 88 -21.59 12.74 -17.09
N PRO A 89 -20.88 13.17 -16.03
CA PRO A 89 -21.34 14.29 -15.22
C PRO A 89 -21.06 15.64 -15.88
N PHE A 90 -20.28 15.67 -16.97
CA PHE A 90 -19.78 16.90 -17.60
C PHE A 90 -20.36 17.20 -18.98
N ALA A 91 -21.48 16.59 -19.40
CA ALA A 91 -22.12 16.93 -20.67
C ALA A 91 -22.40 18.45 -20.77
N PRO A 92 -21.98 19.16 -21.86
CA PRO A 92 -21.49 18.66 -23.16
C PRO A 92 -19.95 18.58 -23.31
N ALA A 93 -19.17 18.78 -22.26
CA ALA A 93 -17.71 18.67 -22.31
C ALA A 93 -17.29 17.23 -22.64
N ALA A 94 -16.42 17.08 -23.64
CA ALA A 94 -16.00 15.80 -24.23
C ALA A 94 -14.94 15.05 -23.40
N VAL A 95 -15.17 14.91 -22.09
CA VAL A 95 -14.30 14.09 -21.24
C VAL A 95 -15.02 12.78 -20.98
N GLU A 96 -14.48 11.71 -21.56
CA GLU A 96 -14.94 10.35 -21.29
C GLU A 96 -14.57 9.97 -19.85
N THR A 97 -15.50 9.32 -19.15
CA THR A 97 -15.22 8.82 -17.80
C THR A 97 -14.77 7.38 -17.86
N VAL A 98 -13.96 7.03 -16.88
CA VAL A 98 -13.40 5.68 -16.73
C VAL A 98 -13.94 5.06 -15.46
N THR A 99 -14.24 3.77 -15.51
CA THR A 99 -14.59 2.99 -14.34
C THR A 99 -13.34 2.42 -13.67
N GLU A 100 -13.48 1.88 -12.47
CA GLU A 100 -12.37 1.25 -11.76
C GLU A 100 -11.73 0.11 -12.55
N LEU A 101 -12.51 -0.63 -13.35
CA LEU A 101 -11.99 -1.74 -14.14
C LEU A 101 -11.14 -1.25 -15.32
N ASP A 102 -11.53 -0.13 -15.93
CA ASP A 102 -10.79 0.48 -17.02
C ASP A 102 -9.41 0.95 -16.55
N VAL A 103 -9.33 1.49 -15.32
CA VAL A 103 -8.06 1.88 -14.70
C VAL A 103 -7.17 0.66 -14.41
N ILE A 104 -7.75 -0.46 -13.98
CA ILE A 104 -6.99 -1.72 -13.77
C ILE A 104 -6.42 -2.23 -15.09
N HIS A 105 -7.19 -2.18 -16.18
CA HIS A 105 -6.70 -2.56 -17.51
C HIS A 105 -5.61 -1.60 -18.01
N ALA A 106 -5.78 -0.29 -17.81
CA ALA A 106 -4.78 0.70 -18.17
C ALA A 106 -3.44 0.47 -17.44
N ALA A 107 -3.48 0.19 -16.14
CA ALA A 107 -2.30 -0.17 -15.36
C ALA A 107 -1.63 -1.46 -15.87
N ARG A 108 -2.44 -2.47 -16.22
CA ARG A 108 -1.99 -3.74 -16.82
C ARG A 108 -1.26 -3.53 -18.14
N ASP A 109 -1.83 -2.72 -19.03
CA ASP A 109 -1.28 -2.49 -20.35
C ASP A 109 -0.02 -1.62 -20.29
N SER A 110 -0.03 -0.56 -19.46
CA SER A 110 1.17 0.25 -19.14
C SER A 110 2.32 -0.61 -18.63
N ALA A 111 2.07 -1.46 -17.62
CA ALA A 111 3.08 -2.33 -17.04
C ALA A 111 3.62 -3.39 -18.03
N ASN A 112 2.83 -3.76 -19.04
CA ASN A 112 3.24 -4.68 -20.11
C ASN A 112 3.99 -3.96 -21.26
N GLY A 113 4.26 -2.66 -21.12
CA GLY A 113 5.04 -1.86 -22.06
C GLY A 113 4.22 -1.14 -23.14
N ASP A 114 2.90 -1.04 -22.99
CA ASP A 114 2.08 -0.21 -23.88
C ASP A 114 2.33 1.27 -23.58
N THR A 115 3.00 1.96 -24.50
CA THR A 115 3.31 3.39 -24.38
C THR A 115 2.17 4.30 -24.84
N SER A 116 1.06 3.74 -25.34
CA SER A 116 -0.13 4.50 -25.74
C SER A 116 -1.03 4.87 -24.57
N VAL A 117 -0.81 4.24 -23.40
CA VAL A 117 -1.61 4.41 -22.19
C VAL A 117 -0.77 5.06 -21.09
N LEU A 118 -1.35 6.02 -20.35
CA LEU A 118 -0.71 6.68 -19.22
C LEU A 118 -1.72 6.88 -18.08
N VAL A 119 -1.37 6.40 -16.88
CA VAL A 119 -2.13 6.62 -15.66
C VAL A 119 -1.51 7.79 -14.88
N VAL A 120 -2.27 8.85 -14.61
CA VAL A 120 -1.78 10.07 -13.95
C VAL A 120 -2.47 10.29 -12.62
N ASP A 121 -1.69 10.32 -11.52
CA ASP A 121 -2.17 10.72 -10.20
C ASP A 121 -2.00 12.24 -9.99
N ALA A 122 -3.10 12.99 -10.17
CA ALA A 122 -3.10 14.45 -10.05
C ALA A 122 -3.19 14.97 -8.60
N ARG A 123 -3.03 14.11 -7.58
CA ARG A 123 -3.10 14.53 -6.17
C ARG A 123 -1.81 15.22 -5.72
N THR A 124 -1.82 15.80 -4.52
CA THR A 124 -0.60 16.42 -3.97
C THR A 124 0.45 15.37 -3.58
N PRO A 125 1.75 15.71 -3.58
CA PRO A 125 2.83 14.74 -3.34
C PRO A 125 2.73 14.00 -1.99
N GLY A 126 2.13 14.62 -0.97
CA GLY A 126 1.90 13.99 0.32
C GLY A 126 0.91 12.81 0.26
N TRP A 127 -0.03 12.82 -0.69
CA TRP A 127 -0.96 11.72 -0.93
C TRP A 127 -0.32 10.60 -1.75
N VAL A 128 0.45 10.96 -2.78
CA VAL A 128 1.18 9.98 -3.60
C VAL A 128 2.12 9.14 -2.73
N LYS A 129 2.83 9.77 -1.79
CA LYS A 129 3.72 9.08 -0.83
C LYS A 129 3.02 8.06 0.07
N LYS A 130 1.71 8.20 0.30
CA LYS A 130 0.92 7.26 1.10
C LYS A 130 0.45 6.05 0.30
N GLY A 131 0.59 6.09 -1.02
CA GLY A 131 0.15 5.04 -1.93
C GLY A 131 -0.47 5.61 -3.19
N THR A 132 -0.07 5.07 -4.33
CA THR A 132 -0.63 5.34 -5.65
C THR A 132 -0.81 4.04 -6.42
N ILE A 133 -1.52 4.10 -7.54
CA ILE A 133 -1.76 2.95 -8.40
C ILE A 133 -0.42 2.59 -9.07
N PRO A 134 0.04 1.33 -9.00
CA PRO A 134 1.22 0.90 -9.73
C PRO A 134 0.92 0.88 -11.23
N HIS A 135 1.84 1.37 -12.05
CA HIS A 135 1.71 1.53 -13.50
C HIS A 135 3.07 1.38 -14.17
#